data_AF-A0A1T5BXK6-F1
#
_entry.id   AF-A0A1T5BXK6-F1
#
_cell.length_a   1.000
_cell.length_b   1.000
_cell.length_c   1.000
_cell.angle_alpha   90.00
_cell.angle_beta   90.00
_cell.angle_gamma   90.00
#
_symmetry.space_group_name_H-M   'P 1'
#
loop_
_entity.id
_entity.type
_entity.pdbx_description
1 polymer ?
#
loop_
_entity_poly.entity_id
_entity_poly.type
_entity_poly.pdbx_seq_one_letter_code
_entity_poly.pdbx_strand_id
1 'polypeptide(L)'
;MKNYYHHLKCVFCCIAILVFKTQFSIAQKDDIFRRLSAEKIKSNIYLHIVKDDVYYLHDVTENDRNSAGFIMPDKDAPLWTSNSNKLRVSIGFFNPYKYNVTFKSEISEDPIAETTEQFFTALIGMLGTVTTGIPSSDLSSAVSSAATMAKGDASTTAVTHALNEDHLKLIRSTSMIEWSLWIQSQQSAVCIAKTDEINAIVENVAILETLFFQTFNANGQTDSFEGHVKAIVNALYQPTEIDELILGLKTSKLLIADLQEEIKAAKSSATKIKDTNSRLPITGTGFCNALALYHQMTFAEYLGATEEKIKKLEAIIIILNDLVKIGDNFCLDNKVLLFNGKQKEIIYNREILIDHDMINTVSLEIKQQEIDHTSSNFLKVKKEFTRSFQITRYRKSWPELSSGVFFAGINYDTYSVGSTTIGSGASVASSIVEKTSTKKRFLAAVFYNQIFDLKLHPIYPFLQIGIGTGKDYPSLLTGGGFRILNKKMQRLSISGGTVFPFLRELDKLKEGDIITGGQAEIDKDIKYRLSDKIGFYIGLAWKLN
;
A
#
# COMPACT_ATOMS: atom_id res chain seq x y z
N MET A 1 -21.55 -26.20 -52.39
CA MET A 1 -20.61 -25.67 -51.38
C MET A 1 -20.65 -24.15 -51.22
N LYS A 2 -20.38 -23.30 -52.24
CA LYS A 2 -20.27 -21.82 -52.08
C LYS A 2 -21.32 -21.16 -51.17
N ASN A 3 -22.61 -21.43 -51.37
CA ASN A 3 -23.69 -20.82 -50.58
C ASN A 3 -23.64 -21.19 -49.08
N TYR A 4 -23.20 -22.41 -48.75
CA TYR A 4 -23.02 -22.87 -47.37
C TYR A 4 -21.96 -22.04 -46.62
N TYR A 5 -20.86 -21.71 -47.32
CA TYR A 5 -19.79 -20.84 -46.80
C TYR A 5 -20.30 -19.41 -46.54
N HIS A 6 -21.23 -18.91 -47.36
CA HIS A 6 -21.79 -17.58 -47.20
C HIS A 6 -22.75 -17.48 -46.01
N HIS A 7 -23.59 -18.50 -45.78
CA HIS A 7 -24.41 -18.58 -44.57
C HIS A 7 -23.55 -18.73 -43.32
N LEU A 8 -22.51 -19.57 -43.34
CA LEU A 8 -21.61 -19.76 -42.19
C LEU A 8 -20.91 -18.45 -41.80
N LYS A 9 -20.38 -17.69 -42.77
CA LYS A 9 -19.82 -16.35 -42.53
C LYS A 9 -20.84 -15.37 -41.95
N CYS A 10 -22.08 -15.39 -42.44
CA CYS A 10 -23.13 -14.51 -41.95
C CYS A 10 -23.51 -14.85 -40.50
N VAL A 11 -23.66 -16.13 -40.16
CA VAL A 11 -23.91 -16.60 -38.79
C VAL A 11 -22.79 -16.20 -37.84
N PHE A 12 -21.52 -16.39 -38.22
CA PHE A 12 -20.38 -15.93 -37.41
C PHE A 12 -20.38 -14.41 -37.18
N CYS A 13 -20.73 -13.62 -38.21
CA CYS A 13 -20.83 -12.17 -38.10
C CYS A 13 -21.98 -11.74 -37.17
N CYS A 14 -23.16 -12.35 -37.29
CA CYS A 14 -24.29 -12.08 -36.40
C CYS A 14 -24.03 -12.51 -34.95
N ILE A 15 -23.33 -13.63 -34.72
CA ILE A 15 -22.87 -14.04 -33.39
C ILE A 15 -21.92 -12.98 -32.82
N ALA A 16 -20.90 -12.54 -33.57
CA ALA A 16 -19.99 -11.50 -33.13
C ALA A 16 -20.70 -10.17 -32.79
N ILE A 17 -21.67 -9.75 -33.61
CA ILE A 17 -22.47 -8.52 -33.37
C ILE A 17 -23.36 -8.67 -32.12
N LEU A 18 -23.88 -9.86 -31.84
CA LEU A 18 -24.60 -10.15 -30.59
C LEU A 18 -23.66 -10.10 -29.37
N VAL A 19 -22.49 -10.73 -29.46
CA VAL A 19 -21.43 -10.70 -28.42
C VAL A 19 -21.05 -9.26 -28.05
N PHE A 20 -20.94 -8.37 -29.03
CA PHE A 20 -20.60 -6.95 -28.81
C PHE A 20 -21.75 -6.09 -28.24
N LYS A 21 -23.02 -6.53 -28.30
CA LYS A 21 -24.17 -5.73 -27.83
C LYS A 21 -24.73 -6.13 -26.47
N THR A 22 -24.42 -7.32 -25.96
CA THR A 22 -24.89 -7.76 -24.63
C THR A 22 -23.95 -7.30 -23.51
N GLN A 23 -23.95 -6.00 -23.19
CA GLN A 23 -23.14 -5.44 -22.08
C GLN A 23 -23.69 -5.72 -20.66
N PHE A 24 -24.55 -6.73 -20.49
CA PHE A 24 -24.90 -7.27 -19.17
C PHE A 24 -23.77 -8.17 -18.63
N SER A 25 -22.59 -7.58 -18.50
CA SER A 25 -21.42 -8.20 -17.90
C SER A 25 -21.50 -8.06 -16.38
N ILE A 26 -22.12 -9.04 -15.71
CA ILE A 26 -21.83 -9.32 -14.30
C ILE A 26 -20.40 -9.88 -14.27
N ALA A 27 -19.42 -8.97 -14.33
CA ALA A 27 -18.02 -9.27 -14.58
C ALA A 27 -17.34 -9.76 -13.30
N GLN A 28 -17.66 -10.99 -12.89
CA GLN A 28 -17.03 -11.64 -11.75
C GLN A 28 -15.50 -11.53 -11.89
N LYS A 29 -14.84 -10.97 -10.87
CA LYS A 29 -13.45 -10.54 -10.92
C LYS A 29 -12.50 -11.69 -11.32
N ASP A 30 -11.31 -11.34 -11.80
CA ASP A 30 -10.30 -12.30 -12.30
C ASP A 30 -9.78 -13.28 -11.23
N ASP A 31 -10.20 -13.10 -9.99
CA ASP A 31 -9.70 -13.78 -8.80
C ASP A 31 -10.01 -15.29 -8.77
N ILE A 32 -11.08 -15.77 -9.43
CA ILE A 32 -11.29 -17.22 -9.62
C ILE A 32 -10.14 -17.83 -10.43
N PHE A 33 -9.71 -17.18 -11.52
CA PHE A 33 -8.62 -17.70 -12.34
C PHE A 33 -7.28 -17.61 -11.61
N ARG A 34 -7.07 -16.52 -10.85
CA ARG A 34 -5.91 -16.40 -9.96
C ARG A 34 -5.86 -17.54 -8.95
N ARG A 35 -6.99 -17.89 -8.31
CA ARG A 35 -7.11 -19.03 -7.37
C ARG A 35 -6.93 -20.40 -8.04
N LEU A 36 -7.44 -20.61 -9.25
CA LEU A 36 -7.21 -21.84 -10.03
C LEU A 36 -5.75 -21.99 -10.52
N SER A 37 -4.97 -20.90 -10.50
CA SER A 37 -3.52 -20.88 -10.71
C SER A 37 -2.70 -20.65 -9.43
N ALA A 38 -3.35 -20.58 -8.26
CA ALA A 38 -2.67 -20.25 -7.01
C ALA A 38 -1.92 -21.45 -6.45
N GLU A 39 -0.81 -21.19 -5.78
CA GLU A 39 -0.04 -22.22 -5.11
C GLU A 39 -0.81 -22.75 -3.88
N LYS A 40 -0.96 -24.08 -3.79
CA LYS A 40 -1.62 -24.70 -2.65
C LYS A 40 -0.61 -24.98 -1.54
N ILE A 41 -0.48 -24.01 -0.65
CA ILE A 41 0.21 -24.17 0.63
C ILE A 41 -0.55 -25.13 1.55
N LYS A 42 0.18 -25.94 2.32
CA LYS A 42 -0.32 -26.84 3.37
C LYS A 42 0.16 -26.49 4.78
N SER A 43 1.29 -25.79 4.90
CA SER A 43 1.97 -25.51 6.17
C SER A 43 2.36 -24.03 6.30
N ASN A 44 3.51 -23.74 6.90
CA ASN A 44 3.94 -22.38 7.20
C ASN A 44 4.48 -21.70 5.93
N ILE A 45 3.82 -20.63 5.48
CA ILE A 45 4.35 -19.75 4.43
C ILE A 45 5.49 -18.93 5.04
N TYR A 46 6.68 -19.05 4.47
CA TYR A 46 7.72 -18.06 4.65
C TYR A 46 7.70 -17.13 3.46
N LEU A 47 7.36 -15.86 3.69
CA LEU A 47 7.69 -14.79 2.76
C LEU A 47 9.15 -14.41 3.00
N HIS A 48 9.97 -14.43 1.96
CA HIS A 48 11.33 -13.90 2.00
C HIS A 48 11.49 -12.82 0.94
N ILE A 49 11.95 -11.66 1.35
CA ILE A 49 12.11 -10.46 0.51
C ILE A 49 13.56 -10.04 0.56
N VAL A 50 14.25 -10.11 -0.58
CA VAL A 50 15.66 -9.70 -0.70
C VAL A 50 15.77 -8.50 -1.63
N LYS A 51 15.84 -7.32 -1.02
CA LYS A 51 15.93 -6.02 -1.71
C LYS A 51 14.82 -5.91 -2.78
N ASP A 52 15.11 -5.38 -3.97
CA ASP A 52 14.08 -4.83 -4.87
C ASP A 52 13.18 -5.85 -5.59
N ASP A 53 13.65 -7.06 -5.88
CA ASP A 53 13.03 -7.93 -6.89
C ASP A 53 12.73 -9.39 -6.45
N VAL A 54 13.22 -9.85 -5.30
CA VAL A 54 13.13 -11.28 -4.94
C VAL A 54 12.05 -11.54 -3.92
N TYR A 55 10.95 -12.18 -4.38
CA TYR A 55 9.85 -12.69 -3.57
C TYR A 55 9.85 -14.21 -3.65
N TYR A 56 10.14 -14.87 -2.52
CA TYR A 56 9.79 -16.28 -2.35
C TYR A 56 8.67 -16.38 -1.34
N LEU A 57 7.53 -16.93 -1.76
CA LEU A 57 6.72 -17.75 -0.85
C LEU A 57 7.32 -19.16 -0.90
N HIS A 58 7.51 -19.78 0.26
CA HIS A 58 7.79 -21.21 0.34
C HIS A 58 6.83 -21.84 1.35
N ASP A 59 6.09 -22.87 0.94
CA ASP A 59 5.48 -23.84 1.84
C ASP A 59 6.63 -24.72 2.34
N VAL A 60 7.19 -24.44 3.52
CA VAL A 60 8.39 -25.13 4.00
C VAL A 60 7.99 -26.45 4.65
N THR A 61 8.04 -27.53 3.88
CA THR A 61 7.72 -28.86 4.39
C THR A 61 8.85 -29.38 5.30
N GLU A 62 8.55 -30.38 6.11
CA GLU A 62 9.49 -30.91 7.09
C GLU A 62 10.79 -31.48 6.48
N ASN A 63 10.75 -31.86 5.19
CA ASN A 63 11.90 -32.33 4.42
C ASN A 63 12.77 -31.20 3.84
N ASP A 64 12.21 -30.00 3.62
CA ASP A 64 12.93 -28.87 3.00
C ASP A 64 13.93 -28.22 3.97
N ARG A 65 13.83 -28.54 5.27
CA ARG A 65 14.73 -28.09 6.35
C ARG A 65 16.23 -28.32 6.11
N ASN A 66 16.59 -29.22 5.20
CA ASN A 66 17.98 -29.64 4.96
C ASN A 66 18.52 -29.27 3.57
N SER A 67 17.67 -28.89 2.61
CA SER A 67 18.01 -28.89 1.18
C SER A 67 18.35 -27.51 0.60
N ALA A 68 17.82 -26.43 1.18
CA ALA A 68 18.11 -25.06 0.79
C ALA A 68 18.66 -24.27 1.99
N GLY A 69 19.55 -23.30 1.73
CA GLY A 69 20.27 -22.53 2.77
C GLY A 69 19.43 -21.56 3.62
N PHE A 70 18.11 -21.74 3.66
CA PHE A 70 17.21 -21.07 4.58
C PHE A 70 17.29 -21.74 5.95
N ILE A 71 17.42 -20.96 7.01
CA ILE A 71 17.43 -21.50 8.37
C ILE A 71 16.10 -21.11 9.01
N MET A 72 15.30 -22.11 9.39
CA MET A 72 14.04 -21.88 10.11
C MET A 72 14.31 -21.38 11.53
N PRO A 73 13.33 -20.72 12.17
CA PRO A 73 13.28 -20.66 13.64
C PRO A 73 13.28 -22.06 14.25
N ASP A 74 13.56 -22.12 15.56
CA ASP A 74 14.12 -23.32 16.20
C ASP A 74 13.20 -24.55 16.17
N LYS A 75 13.77 -25.74 16.40
CA LYS A 75 13.01 -26.99 16.59
C LYS A 75 12.01 -26.88 17.74
N ASP A 76 12.35 -26.06 18.74
CA ASP A 76 11.52 -25.80 19.93
C ASP A 76 10.64 -24.54 19.77
N ALA A 77 10.76 -23.79 18.67
CA ALA A 77 9.76 -22.79 18.31
C ALA A 77 8.53 -23.55 17.79
N PRO A 78 7.37 -23.49 18.46
CA PRO A 78 6.24 -24.36 18.13
C PRO A 78 5.79 -24.12 16.69
N LEU A 79 6.05 -25.09 15.81
CA LEU A 79 5.62 -25.04 14.42
C LEU A 79 4.10 -25.11 14.40
N TRP A 80 3.48 -23.99 14.04
CA TRP A 80 2.04 -23.85 14.03
C TRP A 80 1.44 -24.86 13.03
N THR A 81 0.45 -25.59 13.50
CA THR A 81 -0.18 -26.70 12.77
C THR A 81 -1.03 -26.18 11.62
N SER A 82 -1.39 -27.03 10.66
CA SER A 82 -2.19 -26.68 9.48
C SER A 82 -3.61 -26.17 9.76
N ASN A 83 -3.98 -25.98 11.03
CA ASN A 83 -5.26 -25.45 11.49
C ASN A 83 -5.10 -24.09 12.22
N SER A 84 -3.90 -23.50 12.27
CA SER A 84 -3.73 -22.17 12.86
C SER A 84 -4.30 -21.08 11.97
N ASN A 85 -5.22 -20.28 12.52
CA ASN A 85 -5.76 -19.06 11.91
C ASN A 85 -4.72 -17.90 11.90
N LYS A 86 -3.46 -18.21 11.62
CA LYS A 86 -2.29 -17.34 11.80
C LYS A 86 -1.29 -17.56 10.67
N LEU A 87 -0.97 -16.49 9.95
CA LEU A 87 0.21 -16.42 9.10
C LEU A 87 1.32 -15.69 9.86
N ARG A 88 2.55 -16.19 9.75
CA ARG A 88 3.75 -15.44 10.09
C ARG A 88 4.37 -14.86 8.82
N VAL A 89 4.47 -13.53 8.74
CA VAL A 89 5.21 -12.85 7.67
C VAL A 89 6.55 -12.39 8.22
N SER A 90 7.61 -12.76 7.51
CA SER A 90 8.99 -12.41 7.80
C SER A 90 9.55 -11.48 6.72
N ILE A 91 10.48 -10.61 7.09
CA ILE A 91 11.28 -9.79 6.16
C ILE A 91 12.74 -9.77 6.66
N GLY A 92 13.68 -9.71 5.71
CA GLY A 92 15.08 -9.42 5.97
C GLY A 92 15.31 -8.02 6.59
N PHE A 93 16.56 -7.65 6.82
CA PHE A 93 16.86 -6.32 7.33
C PHE A 93 16.46 -5.22 6.34
N PHE A 94 15.80 -4.20 6.88
CA PHE A 94 15.67 -2.89 6.28
C PHE A 94 16.05 -1.87 7.36
N ASN A 95 17.03 -1.03 7.08
CA ASN A 95 17.50 -0.02 8.02
C ASN A 95 16.38 0.99 8.34
N PRO A 96 15.94 1.13 9.61
CA PRO A 96 14.77 1.92 9.97
C PRO A 96 14.96 3.43 9.77
N TYR A 97 16.20 3.92 9.69
CA TYR A 97 16.49 5.33 9.38
C TYR A 97 16.40 5.66 7.88
N LYS A 98 16.30 4.62 7.02
CA LYS A 98 16.37 4.71 5.55
C LYS A 98 15.15 4.10 4.86
N TYR A 99 14.42 3.22 5.55
CA TYR A 99 13.25 2.53 5.03
C TYR A 99 12.12 2.53 6.06
N ASN A 100 11.01 3.20 5.72
CA ASN A 100 9.76 3.02 6.44
C ASN A 100 9.06 1.78 5.86
N VAL A 101 8.86 0.76 6.69
CA VAL A 101 8.22 -0.51 6.33
C VAL A 101 6.82 -0.55 6.97
N THR A 102 5.79 -0.29 6.17
CA THR A 102 4.39 -0.31 6.59
C THR A 102 3.72 -1.63 6.16
N PHE A 103 3.19 -2.36 7.14
CA PHE A 103 2.31 -3.52 6.92
C PHE A 103 0.85 -3.09 7.01
N LYS A 104 0.03 -3.55 6.07
CA LYS A 104 -1.44 -3.42 6.08
C LYS A 104 -2.03 -4.81 5.87
N SER A 105 -2.99 -5.18 6.71
CA SER A 105 -3.79 -6.40 6.54
C SER A 105 -5.24 -6.00 6.41
N GLU A 106 -5.87 -6.42 5.32
CA GLU A 106 -7.27 -6.12 5.02
C GLU A 106 -8.02 -7.45 4.88
N ILE A 107 -9.14 -7.57 5.61
CA ILE A 107 -10.04 -8.72 5.48
C ILE A 107 -11.25 -8.22 4.69
N SER A 108 -11.47 -8.81 3.51
CA SER A 108 -12.62 -8.51 2.66
C SER A 108 -13.47 -9.74 2.48
N GLU A 109 -14.78 -9.55 2.30
CA GLU A 109 -15.67 -10.62 1.86
C GLU A 109 -15.15 -11.28 0.58
N ASP A 110 -15.41 -12.58 0.44
CA ASP A 110 -15.11 -13.29 -0.79
C ASP A 110 -16.12 -12.83 -1.87
N PRO A 111 -15.69 -12.13 -2.94
CA PRO A 111 -16.61 -11.70 -3.99
C PRO A 111 -17.26 -12.90 -4.71
N ILE A 112 -16.76 -14.12 -4.52
CA ILE A 112 -17.45 -15.34 -4.96
C ILE A 112 -18.72 -15.60 -4.14
N ALA A 113 -18.70 -15.34 -2.83
CA ALA A 113 -19.89 -15.42 -1.98
C ALA A 113 -20.87 -14.29 -2.33
N GLU A 114 -20.39 -13.05 -2.35
CA GLU A 114 -21.15 -11.86 -2.78
C GLU A 114 -21.83 -12.08 -4.15
N THR A 115 -21.07 -12.51 -5.16
CA THR A 115 -21.59 -12.78 -6.51
C THR A 115 -22.58 -13.96 -6.52
N THR A 116 -22.40 -14.96 -5.66
CA THR A 116 -23.33 -16.10 -5.54
C THR A 116 -24.65 -15.68 -4.90
N GLU A 117 -24.60 -14.88 -3.83
CA GLU A 117 -25.79 -14.30 -3.20
C GLU A 117 -26.49 -13.32 -4.15
N GLN A 118 -25.74 -12.49 -4.88
CA GLN A 118 -26.28 -11.65 -5.95
C GLN A 118 -26.93 -12.47 -7.06
N PHE A 119 -26.40 -13.64 -7.43
CA PHE A 119 -27.05 -14.53 -8.40
C PHE A 119 -28.37 -15.11 -7.89
N PHE A 120 -28.39 -15.63 -6.66
CA PHE A 120 -29.63 -16.19 -6.09
C PHE A 120 -30.66 -15.09 -5.80
N THR A 121 -30.22 -13.92 -5.34
CA THR A 121 -31.07 -12.73 -5.15
C THR A 121 -31.53 -12.13 -6.48
N ALA A 122 -30.73 -12.20 -7.56
CA ALA A 122 -31.16 -11.81 -8.90
C ALA A 122 -32.04 -12.88 -9.58
N LEU A 123 -31.92 -14.16 -9.23
CA LEU A 123 -32.87 -15.21 -9.62
C LEU A 123 -34.22 -14.96 -8.93
N ILE A 124 -34.22 -14.79 -7.61
CA ILE A 124 -35.42 -14.45 -6.81
C ILE A 124 -35.97 -13.07 -7.22
N GLY A 125 -35.10 -12.13 -7.62
CA GLY A 125 -35.45 -10.81 -8.14
C GLY A 125 -36.02 -10.85 -9.57
N MET A 126 -35.50 -11.68 -10.48
CA MET A 126 -36.15 -11.92 -11.78
C MET A 126 -37.49 -12.67 -11.62
N LEU A 127 -37.73 -13.31 -10.48
CA LEU A 127 -39.01 -13.84 -10.03
C LEU A 127 -39.85 -12.83 -9.22
N GLY A 128 -39.38 -11.59 -9.00
CA GLY A 128 -39.98 -10.62 -8.06
C GLY A 128 -39.97 -9.15 -8.50
N THR A 129 -38.81 -8.54 -8.74
CA THR A 129 -38.62 -7.12 -9.12
C THR A 129 -38.98 -6.79 -10.57
N VAL A 130 -40.19 -7.17 -10.98
CA VAL A 130 -40.92 -6.60 -12.13
C VAL A 130 -41.45 -5.18 -11.77
N THR A 131 -40.73 -4.44 -10.91
CA THR A 131 -41.27 -3.39 -10.02
C THR A 131 -40.21 -2.31 -9.60
N THR A 132 -39.50 -1.71 -10.56
CA THR A 132 -38.43 -0.66 -10.40
C THR A 132 -38.90 0.70 -9.80
N GLY A 133 -38.08 1.71 -9.40
CA GLY A 133 -36.61 1.98 -9.38
C GLY A 133 -36.30 3.52 -9.45
N ILE A 134 -35.13 4.05 -8.97
CA ILE A 134 -34.78 5.52 -8.84
C ILE A 134 -33.24 5.83 -9.05
N PRO A 135 -32.78 7.05 -9.51
CA PRO A 135 -31.36 7.42 -9.84
C PRO A 135 -30.67 8.57 -8.98
N SER A 136 -29.50 9.13 -9.40
CA SER A 136 -28.53 10.01 -8.62
C SER A 136 -27.72 11.10 -9.41
N SER A 137 -26.88 11.97 -8.77
CA SER A 137 -26.01 13.06 -9.38
C SER A 137 -24.77 13.60 -8.55
N ASP A 138 -23.94 14.54 -9.09
CA ASP A 138 -22.49 14.91 -8.76
C ASP A 138 -22.10 16.16 -7.86
N LEU A 139 -20.78 16.43 -7.54
CA LEU A 139 -20.17 17.72 -6.99
C LEU A 139 -18.57 17.90 -6.93
N SER A 140 -17.96 19.07 -6.50
CA SER A 140 -16.47 19.45 -6.40
C SER A 140 -16.17 20.81 -5.63
N SER A 141 -14.98 21.50 -5.36
CA SER A 141 -13.49 21.26 -5.11
C SER A 141 -12.61 22.57 -4.75
N ALA A 142 -11.29 22.47 -4.34
CA ALA A 142 -10.13 23.49 -4.31
C ALA A 142 -9.87 24.50 -3.10
N VAL A 143 -8.74 25.25 -2.76
CA VAL A 143 -7.24 25.36 -3.10
C VAL A 143 -6.26 26.02 -1.99
N SER A 144 -5.26 26.93 -2.20
CA SER A 144 -4.04 27.30 -1.32
C SER A 144 -3.46 28.80 -1.45
N SER A 145 -2.29 29.40 -1.02
CA SER A 145 -0.93 29.12 -0.34
C SER A 145 0.05 30.39 -0.12
N ALA A 146 1.23 30.30 0.61
CA ALA A 146 2.52 31.16 0.68
C ALA A 146 2.74 32.24 1.84
N ALA A 147 3.89 32.94 2.21
CA ALA A 147 5.35 33.17 1.82
C ALA A 147 6.30 33.83 2.95
N THR A 148 7.64 34.13 2.78
CA THR A 148 8.69 34.52 3.86
C THR A 148 10.01 35.32 3.44
N MET A 149 10.71 36.17 4.30
CA MET A 149 12.14 36.77 4.24
C MET A 149 12.54 37.69 5.49
N ALA A 150 13.64 38.50 5.74
CA ALA A 150 15.18 38.55 5.69
C ALA A 150 15.76 39.99 6.15
N LYS A 151 17.04 40.48 6.39
CA LYS A 151 18.40 40.13 7.02
C LYS A 151 19.39 41.39 7.16
N GLY A 152 20.51 41.45 7.96
CA GLY A 152 21.54 42.59 8.04
C GLY A 152 22.92 42.38 8.83
N ASP A 153 23.98 43.26 8.80
CA ASP A 153 25.44 42.99 9.19
C ASP A 153 26.51 44.14 9.53
N ALA A 154 27.65 43.77 10.21
CA ALA A 154 29.13 44.19 10.15
C ALA A 154 29.73 45.60 10.60
N SER A 155 31.08 45.89 10.81
CA SER A 155 32.35 45.22 11.33
C SER A 155 33.72 46.00 11.09
N THR A 156 34.69 46.20 12.05
CA THR A 156 36.13 46.68 11.81
C THR A 156 37.25 46.45 12.94
N THR A 157 38.49 47.02 12.86
CA THR A 157 39.80 46.47 13.41
C THR A 157 40.76 47.41 14.22
N ALA A 158 41.70 46.90 15.09
CA ALA A 158 42.77 47.66 15.83
C ALA A 158 44.07 46.87 16.27
N VAL A 159 45.08 47.52 16.90
CA VAL A 159 46.49 47.07 17.17
C VAL A 159 46.70 46.17 18.43
N THR A 160 47.80 45.39 18.50
CA THR A 160 48.23 44.33 19.48
C THR A 160 48.81 44.73 20.88
N HIS A 161 48.42 43.99 21.94
CA HIS A 161 49.13 43.82 23.24
C HIS A 161 49.74 42.42 23.35
N ALA A 162 50.73 42.26 24.25
CA ALA A 162 51.34 40.98 24.63
C ALA A 162 50.45 40.11 25.57
N LEU A 163 49.23 39.82 25.13
CA LEU A 163 48.43 38.71 25.63
C LEU A 163 49.00 37.39 25.07
N ASN A 164 48.48 36.23 25.50
CA ASN A 164 48.85 34.97 24.85
C ASN A 164 48.35 34.96 23.38
N GLU A 165 49.27 35.24 22.44
CA GLU A 165 48.96 35.29 21.01
C GLU A 165 48.34 33.99 20.49
N ASP A 166 48.68 32.83 21.04
CA ASP A 166 48.19 31.55 20.54
C ASP A 166 46.74 31.29 20.96
N HIS A 167 46.29 31.88 22.07
CA HIS A 167 44.87 31.97 22.40
C HIS A 167 44.16 33.03 21.53
N LEU A 168 44.78 34.18 21.26
CA LEU A 168 44.22 35.20 20.36
C LEU A 168 44.04 34.66 18.92
N LYS A 169 44.98 33.86 18.42
CA LYS A 169 44.93 33.20 17.11
C LYS A 169 43.77 32.21 16.98
N LEU A 170 43.10 31.82 18.06
CA LEU A 170 41.91 30.97 18.07
C LEU A 170 40.59 31.77 18.03
N ILE A 171 40.59 33.08 18.28
CA ILE A 171 39.36 33.90 18.27
C ILE A 171 38.87 34.12 16.83
N ARG A 172 37.56 33.95 16.58
CA ARG A 172 36.93 33.97 15.25
C ARG A 172 35.65 34.82 15.18
N SER A 173 34.88 34.94 16.25
CA SER A 173 33.66 35.75 16.27
C SER A 173 33.98 37.24 16.20
N THR A 174 33.25 37.99 15.36
CA THR A 174 33.54 39.40 15.04
C THR A 174 33.61 40.30 16.27
N SER A 175 32.72 40.10 17.25
CA SER A 175 32.68 40.88 18.49
C SER A 175 33.82 40.54 19.45
N MET A 176 34.27 39.28 19.51
CA MET A 176 35.48 38.92 20.28
C MET A 176 36.76 39.30 19.55
N ILE A 177 36.77 39.33 18.22
CA ILE A 177 37.85 39.93 17.44
C ILE A 177 37.93 41.42 17.77
N GLU A 178 36.86 42.20 17.58
CA GLU A 178 36.85 43.64 17.88
C GLU A 178 37.24 43.93 19.35
N TRP A 179 36.68 43.19 20.30
CA TRP A 179 37.10 43.28 21.70
C TRP A 179 38.57 42.96 21.91
N SER A 180 39.08 41.87 21.30
CA SER A 180 40.49 41.49 21.44
C SER A 180 41.39 42.63 20.96
N LEU A 181 41.02 43.30 19.86
CA LEU A 181 41.76 44.41 19.28
C LEU A 181 41.64 45.69 20.15
N TRP A 182 40.53 45.88 20.88
CA TRP A 182 40.39 46.93 21.90
C TRP A 182 41.24 46.69 23.14
N ILE A 183 41.21 45.48 23.75
CA ILE A 183 42.10 45.15 24.88
C ILE A 183 43.56 45.05 24.46
N GLN A 184 43.82 44.97 23.16
CA GLN A 184 45.15 45.05 22.57
C GLN A 184 45.63 46.47 22.24
N SER A 185 44.73 47.46 22.15
CA SER A 185 45.11 48.85 21.90
C SER A 185 45.98 49.42 23.03
N GLN A 186 46.94 50.30 22.71
CA GLN A 186 47.82 50.91 23.73
C GLN A 186 47.06 51.73 24.80
N GLN A 187 45.83 52.18 24.51
CA GLN A 187 45.03 52.97 25.45
C GLN A 187 44.38 52.09 26.54
N SER A 188 44.03 50.83 26.25
CA SER A 188 43.48 49.91 27.26
C SER A 188 44.50 49.56 28.36
N ALA A 189 45.79 49.62 28.04
CA ALA A 189 46.91 49.31 28.94
C ALA A 189 46.79 49.98 30.31
N VAL A 190 46.35 51.24 30.32
CA VAL A 190 46.28 52.10 31.51
C VAL A 190 45.06 51.78 32.39
N CYS A 191 44.06 51.09 31.83
CA CYS A 191 42.79 50.79 32.49
C CYS A 191 42.69 49.35 33.03
N ILE A 192 43.63 48.48 32.66
CA ILE A 192 43.65 47.06 33.02
C ILE A 192 44.57 46.86 34.23
N ALA A 193 43.99 46.88 35.43
CA ALA A 193 44.75 46.74 36.68
C ALA A 193 45.25 45.30 36.98
N LYS A 194 44.79 44.29 36.22
CA LYS A 194 45.09 42.86 36.43
C LYS A 194 45.15 42.10 35.11
N THR A 195 46.36 41.88 34.58
CA THR A 195 46.57 41.15 33.33
C THR A 195 46.10 39.69 33.42
N ASP A 196 46.25 39.04 34.57
CA ASP A 196 45.92 37.62 34.77
C ASP A 196 44.42 37.33 34.63
N GLU A 197 43.55 38.24 35.10
CA GLU A 197 42.09 38.11 34.94
C GLU A 197 41.68 38.23 33.46
N ILE A 198 42.38 39.04 32.67
CA ILE A 198 42.14 39.12 31.22
C ILE A 198 42.75 37.93 30.48
N ASN A 199 43.93 37.43 30.87
CA ASN A 199 44.49 36.19 30.30
C ASN A 199 43.54 35.00 30.53
N ALA A 200 42.93 34.90 31.73
CA ALA A 200 41.92 33.88 32.02
C ALA A 200 40.64 34.05 31.17
N ILE A 201 40.20 35.29 30.89
CA ILE A 201 39.09 35.52 29.95
C ILE A 201 39.49 35.13 28.53
N VAL A 202 40.67 35.54 28.05
CA VAL A 202 41.18 35.19 26.70
C VAL A 202 41.32 33.67 26.52
N GLU A 203 41.80 32.95 27.53
CA GLU A 203 41.82 31.47 27.53
C GLU A 203 40.41 30.87 27.41
N ASN A 204 39.47 31.30 28.24
CA ASN A 204 38.12 30.72 28.22
C ASN A 204 37.32 31.14 26.96
N VAL A 205 37.59 32.31 26.40
CA VAL A 205 37.09 32.70 25.07
C VAL A 205 37.73 31.83 24.00
N ALA A 206 39.04 31.60 24.00
CA ALA A 206 39.71 30.73 23.05
C ALA A 206 39.22 29.26 23.11
N ILE A 207 38.81 28.77 24.29
CA ILE A 207 38.14 27.47 24.46
C ILE A 207 36.76 27.47 23.79
N LEU A 208 35.92 28.49 24.04
CA LEU A 208 34.59 28.61 23.40
C LEU A 208 34.70 28.76 21.88
N GLU A 209 35.58 29.65 21.42
CA GLU A 209 35.86 29.88 20.00
C GLU A 209 36.39 28.61 19.33
N THR A 210 37.24 27.83 20.02
CA THR A 210 37.65 26.50 19.56
C THR A 210 36.46 25.56 19.37
N LEU A 211 35.62 25.40 20.40
CA LEU A 211 34.47 24.48 20.37
C LEU A 211 33.41 24.87 19.32
N PHE A 212 33.25 26.16 19.00
CA PHE A 212 32.26 26.63 18.02
C PHE A 212 32.82 26.88 16.60
N PHE A 213 34.13 27.04 16.43
CA PHE A 213 34.72 27.49 15.16
C PHE A 213 35.97 26.70 14.70
N GLN A 214 36.44 25.67 15.41
CA GLN A 214 37.41 24.75 14.80
C GLN A 214 36.73 23.93 13.69
N THR A 215 36.89 24.40 12.46
CA THR A 215 36.73 23.61 11.24
C THR A 215 38.11 23.41 10.61
N PHE A 216 38.37 22.17 10.19
CA PHE A 216 39.62 21.68 9.62
C PHE A 216 40.81 21.60 10.59
N ASN A 217 41.10 20.38 11.03
CA ASN A 217 42.48 20.00 11.31
C ASN A 217 43.30 19.98 10.00
N ALA A 218 44.63 19.98 10.09
CA ALA A 218 45.52 20.05 8.92
C ALA A 218 45.39 18.86 7.94
N ASN A 219 44.71 17.78 8.34
CA ASN A 219 44.47 16.60 7.51
C ASN A 219 43.13 16.65 6.75
N GLY A 220 42.37 17.75 6.87
CA GLY A 220 41.07 17.93 6.21
C GLY A 220 39.90 17.23 6.91
N GLN A 221 40.12 16.63 8.08
CA GLN A 221 39.06 16.04 8.89
C GLN A 221 38.36 17.10 9.75
N THR A 222 37.08 16.86 10.03
CA THR A 222 36.19 17.75 10.78
C THR A 222 35.99 17.23 12.18
N ASP A 223 36.91 17.58 13.08
CA ASP A 223 36.80 17.34 14.54
C ASP A 223 35.83 18.34 15.21
N SER A 224 34.80 18.77 14.46
CA SER A 224 33.82 19.77 14.89
C SER A 224 32.52 19.11 15.30
N PHE A 225 31.68 19.84 16.05
CA PHE A 225 30.31 19.42 16.36
C PHE A 225 29.54 18.94 15.11
N GLU A 226 29.70 19.65 13.98
CA GLU A 226 29.08 19.28 12.71
C GLU A 226 29.63 17.96 12.14
N GLY A 227 30.93 17.71 12.31
CA GLY A 227 31.58 16.45 11.97
C GLY A 227 31.06 15.28 12.81
N HIS A 228 30.96 15.45 14.13
CA HIS A 228 30.35 14.46 15.03
C HIS A 228 28.88 14.18 14.67
N VAL A 229 28.07 15.20 14.42
CA VAL A 229 26.68 15.04 13.93
C VAL A 229 26.62 14.27 12.61
N LYS A 230 27.47 14.64 11.63
CA LYS A 230 27.55 13.95 10.33
C LYS A 230 28.01 12.49 10.47
N ALA A 231 28.93 12.21 11.39
CA ALA A 231 29.40 10.86 11.68
C ALA A 231 28.29 10.01 12.29
N ILE A 232 27.57 10.52 13.29
CA ILE A 232 26.40 9.86 13.89
C ILE A 232 25.32 9.57 12.83
N VAL A 233 24.92 10.59 12.05
CA VAL A 233 23.88 10.43 11.03
C VAL A 233 24.29 9.39 9.98
N ASN A 234 25.54 9.40 9.49
CA ASN A 234 26.01 8.38 8.56
C ASN A 234 26.09 6.98 9.19
N ALA A 235 26.57 6.87 10.44
CA ALA A 235 26.67 5.62 11.17
C ALA A 235 25.30 4.94 11.39
N LEU A 236 24.22 5.72 11.50
CA LEU A 236 22.85 5.20 11.61
C LEU A 236 22.19 4.96 10.24
N TYR A 237 22.40 5.85 9.26
CA TYR A 237 21.68 5.84 7.98
C TYR A 237 22.32 4.95 6.89
N GLN A 238 23.64 4.79 6.86
CA GLN A 238 24.30 3.99 5.83
C GLN A 238 24.16 2.46 5.96
N PRO A 239 24.14 1.85 7.17
CA PRO A 239 24.07 0.39 7.36
C PRO A 239 23.08 -0.33 6.46
N THR A 240 23.56 -1.43 5.88
CA THR A 240 22.84 -2.36 5.00
C THR A 240 22.69 -3.76 5.60
N GLU A 241 23.39 -4.05 6.69
CA GLU A 241 23.27 -5.23 7.56
C GLU A 241 23.09 -4.79 9.04
N ILE A 242 22.49 -5.62 9.89
CA ILE A 242 22.16 -5.28 11.29
C ILE A 242 23.42 -5.14 12.16
N ASP A 243 24.49 -5.88 11.86
CA ASP A 243 25.76 -5.76 12.59
C ASP A 243 26.46 -4.43 12.29
N GLU A 244 26.35 -3.93 11.05
CA GLU A 244 26.76 -2.55 10.71
C GLU A 244 25.93 -1.53 11.51
N LEU A 245 24.63 -1.78 11.71
CA LEU A 245 23.76 -0.88 12.49
C LEU A 245 24.08 -0.93 14.00
N ILE A 246 24.31 -2.11 14.56
CA ILE A 246 24.69 -2.29 15.97
C ILE A 246 26.06 -1.64 16.24
N LEU A 247 27.01 -1.73 15.29
CA LEU A 247 28.26 -1.00 15.35
C LEU A 247 28.03 0.51 15.25
N GLY A 248 27.20 0.96 14.31
CA GLY A 248 26.85 2.37 14.13
C GLY A 248 26.19 3.00 15.36
N LEU A 249 25.31 2.27 16.04
CA LEU A 249 24.69 2.67 17.31
C LEU A 249 25.73 2.80 18.45
N LYS A 250 26.69 1.87 18.53
CA LYS A 250 27.79 1.94 19.53
C LYS A 250 28.69 3.16 19.28
N THR A 251 29.12 3.37 18.03
CA THR A 251 29.90 4.56 17.64
C THR A 251 29.14 5.85 17.93
N SER A 252 27.83 5.88 17.62
CA SER A 252 26.99 7.05 17.87
C SER A 252 26.88 7.40 19.35
N LYS A 253 26.80 6.40 20.25
CA LYS A 253 26.77 6.61 21.70
C LYS A 253 28.06 7.23 22.24
N LEU A 254 29.21 6.84 21.71
CA LEU A 254 30.50 7.43 22.09
C LEU A 254 30.56 8.90 21.66
N LEU A 255 30.31 9.19 20.38
CA LEU A 255 30.30 10.55 19.85
C LEU A 255 29.28 11.47 20.57
N ILE A 256 28.13 10.94 20.99
CA ILE A 256 27.15 11.69 21.80
C ILE A 256 27.70 12.01 23.20
N ALA A 257 28.47 11.13 23.82
CA ALA A 257 29.09 11.37 25.12
C ALA A 257 30.23 12.39 25.03
N ASP A 258 31.05 12.33 23.97
CA ASP A 258 32.09 13.32 23.68
C ASP A 258 31.48 14.72 23.52
N LEU A 259 30.41 14.84 22.70
CA LEU A 259 29.64 16.06 22.54
C LEU A 259 29.01 16.59 23.85
N GLN A 260 28.65 15.71 24.80
CA GLN A 260 28.12 16.12 26.10
C GLN A 260 29.20 16.74 26.99
N GLU A 261 30.42 16.19 26.99
CA GLU A 261 31.56 16.76 27.71
C GLU A 261 32.05 18.07 27.05
N GLU A 262 32.01 18.20 25.72
CA GLU A 262 32.24 19.46 24.99
C GLU A 262 31.28 20.58 25.47
N ILE A 263 29.96 20.31 25.49
CA ILE A 263 28.97 21.29 25.96
C ILE A 263 29.19 21.66 27.43
N LYS A 264 29.55 20.68 28.27
CA LYS A 264 29.84 20.88 29.70
C LYS A 264 31.09 21.75 29.89
N ALA A 265 32.14 21.56 29.07
CA ALA A 265 33.32 22.42 29.04
C ALA A 265 32.97 23.85 28.58
N ALA A 266 32.12 24.00 27.55
CA ALA A 266 31.62 25.30 27.10
C ALA A 266 30.83 26.02 28.19
N LYS A 267 29.90 25.32 28.88
CA LYS A 267 29.15 25.88 30.02
C LYS A 267 30.08 26.34 31.16
N SER A 268 31.09 25.53 31.50
CA SER A 268 32.12 25.91 32.48
C SER A 268 32.85 27.20 32.07
N SER A 269 33.32 27.29 30.82
CA SER A 269 34.09 28.43 30.32
C SER A 269 33.24 29.71 30.22
N ALA A 270 32.00 29.60 29.74
CA ALA A 270 31.05 30.71 29.74
C ALA A 270 30.77 31.24 31.16
N THR A 271 30.60 30.36 32.16
CA THR A 271 30.45 30.76 33.56
C THR A 271 31.71 31.44 34.11
N LYS A 272 32.92 30.89 33.86
CA LYS A 272 34.19 31.51 34.28
C LYS A 272 34.38 32.92 33.71
N ILE A 273 34.02 33.14 32.44
CA ILE A 273 34.07 34.46 31.81
C ILE A 273 33.07 35.41 32.48
N LYS A 274 31.82 34.97 32.70
CA LYS A 274 30.77 35.74 33.36
C LYS A 274 31.19 36.19 34.76
N ASP A 275 31.72 35.27 35.55
CA ASP A 275 32.26 35.52 36.89
C ASP A 275 33.46 36.48 36.87
N THR A 276 34.42 36.28 35.98
CA THR A 276 35.63 37.12 35.91
C THR A 276 35.32 38.53 35.42
N ASN A 277 34.51 38.67 34.36
CA ASN A 277 34.03 39.96 33.86
C ASN A 277 33.28 40.76 34.94
N SER A 278 32.47 40.09 35.77
CA SER A 278 31.78 40.74 36.89
C SER A 278 32.71 41.29 38.00
N ARG A 279 33.99 40.89 37.99
CA ARG A 279 35.00 41.23 39.02
C ARG A 279 36.12 42.15 38.53
N LEU A 280 36.22 42.39 37.22
CA LEU A 280 37.31 43.17 36.62
C LEU A 280 37.36 44.60 37.22
N PRO A 281 38.43 44.97 37.94
CA PRO A 281 38.52 46.26 38.62
C PRO A 281 39.00 47.34 37.65
N ILE A 282 38.12 47.80 36.76
CA ILE A 282 38.42 48.87 35.81
C ILE A 282 38.26 50.22 36.52
N THR A 283 39.31 50.62 37.24
CA THR A 283 39.35 51.84 38.05
C THR A 283 39.95 53.00 37.25
N GLY A 284 39.18 54.06 37.01
CA GLY A 284 39.70 55.28 36.38
C GLY A 284 38.65 56.38 36.21
N THR A 285 39.02 57.41 35.44
CA THR A 285 38.12 58.48 35.00
C THR A 285 38.14 58.60 33.47
N GLY A 286 37.06 59.07 32.87
CA GLY A 286 36.94 59.20 31.42
C GLY A 286 37.04 57.86 30.69
N PHE A 287 38.09 57.68 29.88
CA PHE A 287 38.26 56.58 28.92
C PHE A 287 38.07 55.18 29.55
N CYS A 288 38.63 54.93 30.74
CA CYS A 288 38.52 53.61 31.39
C CYS A 288 37.06 53.21 31.70
N ASN A 289 36.19 54.17 32.01
CA ASN A 289 34.78 53.88 32.29
C ASN A 289 34.01 53.56 30.99
N ALA A 290 34.38 54.20 29.88
CA ALA A 290 33.83 53.87 28.56
C ALA A 290 34.29 52.48 28.10
N LEU A 291 35.57 52.14 28.30
CA LEU A 291 36.12 50.80 28.02
C LEU A 291 35.47 49.71 28.90
N ALA A 292 35.18 50.01 30.17
CA ALA A 292 34.45 49.10 31.06
C ALA A 292 33.04 48.79 30.57
N LEU A 293 32.28 49.83 30.19
CA LEU A 293 30.93 49.68 29.65
C LEU A 293 30.94 48.92 28.32
N TYR A 294 31.87 49.25 27.42
CA TYR A 294 32.07 48.50 26.17
C TYR A 294 32.35 47.02 26.46
N HIS A 295 33.33 46.70 27.32
CA HIS A 295 33.66 45.32 27.66
C HIS A 295 32.47 44.56 28.25
N GLN A 296 31.73 45.16 29.18
CA GLN A 296 30.52 44.56 29.75
C GLN A 296 29.44 44.31 28.69
N MET A 297 29.22 45.24 27.76
CA MET A 297 28.26 45.07 26.67
C MET A 297 28.68 43.97 25.69
N THR A 298 29.91 43.99 25.16
CA THR A 298 30.39 42.99 24.19
C THR A 298 30.37 41.58 24.79
N PHE A 299 30.66 41.43 26.08
CA PHE A 299 30.57 40.14 26.76
C PHE A 299 29.15 39.73 27.12
N ALA A 300 28.26 40.65 27.45
CA ALA A 300 26.84 40.32 27.63
C ALA A 300 26.22 39.80 26.32
N GLU A 301 26.53 40.44 25.19
CA GLU A 301 26.12 39.99 23.85
C GLU A 301 26.76 38.64 23.48
N TYR A 302 28.08 38.51 23.61
CA TYR A 302 28.79 37.28 23.27
C TYR A 302 28.37 36.08 24.13
N LEU A 303 28.23 36.27 25.45
CA LEU A 303 27.74 35.23 26.34
C LEU A 303 26.26 34.92 26.08
N GLY A 304 25.43 35.91 25.73
CA GLY A 304 24.04 35.69 25.33
C GLY A 304 23.95 34.80 24.07
N ALA A 305 24.68 35.15 23.02
CA ALA A 305 24.76 34.36 21.79
C ALA A 305 25.38 32.97 22.03
N THR A 306 26.35 32.86 22.94
CA THR A 306 26.96 31.58 23.34
C THR A 306 26.00 30.70 24.14
N GLU A 307 25.28 31.25 25.12
CA GLU A 307 24.23 30.53 25.84
C GLU A 307 23.11 30.07 24.89
N GLU A 308 22.77 30.85 23.86
CA GLU A 308 21.81 30.45 22.82
C GLU A 308 22.35 29.32 21.92
N LYS A 309 23.62 29.40 21.48
CA LYS A 309 24.30 28.30 20.77
C LYS A 309 24.28 27.03 21.61
N ILE A 310 24.69 27.09 22.88
CA ILE A 310 24.69 25.96 23.80
C ILE A 310 23.30 25.32 23.91
N LYS A 311 22.24 26.12 24.10
CA LYS A 311 20.84 25.62 24.15
C LYS A 311 20.44 24.90 22.85
N LYS A 312 20.89 25.38 21.68
CA LYS A 312 20.67 24.71 20.39
C LYS A 312 21.46 23.39 20.27
N LEU A 313 22.72 23.35 20.71
CA LEU A 313 23.51 22.12 20.72
C LEU A 313 22.91 21.07 21.67
N GLU A 314 22.42 21.46 22.85
CA GLU A 314 21.74 20.56 23.79
C GLU A 314 20.44 19.99 23.19
N ALA A 315 19.64 20.81 22.50
CA ALA A 315 18.46 20.32 21.78
C ALA A 315 18.83 19.30 20.69
N ILE A 316 19.93 19.50 19.97
CA ILE A 316 20.46 18.54 19.00
C ILE A 316 20.91 17.24 19.70
N ILE A 317 21.63 17.31 20.83
CA ILE A 317 22.03 16.12 21.60
C ILE A 317 20.82 15.32 22.09
N ILE A 318 19.72 15.97 22.50
CA ILE A 318 18.48 15.28 22.87
C ILE A 318 17.93 14.51 21.66
N ILE A 319 17.84 15.15 20.48
CA ILE A 319 17.38 14.50 19.24
C ILE A 319 18.29 13.32 18.85
N LEU A 320 19.61 13.46 18.96
CA LEU A 320 20.57 12.38 18.67
C LEU A 320 20.43 11.21 19.65
N ASN A 321 20.21 11.47 20.94
CA ASN A 321 19.91 10.43 21.92
C ASN A 321 18.60 9.71 21.60
N ASP A 322 17.55 10.43 21.22
CA ASP A 322 16.26 9.82 20.88
C ASP A 322 16.33 9.02 19.56
N LEU A 323 17.10 9.50 18.57
CA LEU A 323 17.43 8.71 17.38
C LEU A 323 18.14 7.40 17.75
N VAL A 324 19.14 7.43 18.63
CA VAL A 324 19.84 6.21 19.09
C VAL A 324 18.91 5.27 19.87
N LYS A 325 18.02 5.79 20.74
CA LYS A 325 17.02 4.98 21.45
C LYS A 325 16.06 4.27 20.48
N ILE A 326 15.68 4.90 19.37
CA ILE A 326 14.85 4.26 18.34
C ILE A 326 15.56 3.03 17.74
N GLY A 327 16.87 3.14 17.49
CA GLY A 327 17.69 2.03 16.98
C GLY A 327 17.94 0.93 18.02
N ASP A 328 18.16 1.29 19.28
CA ASP A 328 18.25 0.33 20.38
C ASP A 328 16.94 -0.46 20.54
N ASN A 329 15.79 0.23 20.62
CA ASN A 329 14.48 -0.39 20.71
C ASN A 329 14.21 -1.30 19.51
N PHE A 330 14.55 -0.86 18.30
CA PHE A 330 14.46 -1.67 17.09
C PHE A 330 15.31 -2.95 17.16
N CYS A 331 16.51 -2.91 17.74
CA CYS A 331 17.36 -4.09 17.92
C CYS A 331 16.89 -5.00 19.08
N LEU A 332 16.16 -4.47 20.06
CA LEU A 332 15.60 -5.21 21.20
C LEU A 332 14.28 -5.92 20.85
N ASP A 333 13.35 -5.21 20.21
CA ASP A 333 12.06 -5.73 19.78
C ASP A 333 12.24 -6.84 18.73
N ASN A 334 13.08 -6.56 17.72
CA ASN A 334 13.40 -7.50 16.67
C ASN A 334 14.61 -8.37 17.07
N LYS A 335 14.44 -9.14 18.17
CA LYS A 335 15.47 -10.01 18.76
C LYS A 335 16.27 -10.76 17.69
N VAL A 336 17.56 -10.47 17.59
CA VAL A 336 18.48 -11.14 16.66
C VAL A 336 18.49 -12.64 16.93
N LEU A 337 17.86 -13.41 16.04
CA LEU A 337 17.78 -14.86 16.14
C LEU A 337 19.12 -15.49 15.72
N LEU A 338 19.98 -15.74 16.71
CA LEU A 338 21.28 -16.38 16.55
C LEU A 338 21.13 -17.86 16.16
N PHE A 339 21.21 -18.17 14.87
CA PHE A 339 21.06 -19.54 14.36
C PHE A 339 22.40 -20.19 13.99
N ASN A 340 22.73 -21.31 14.65
CA ASN A 340 23.95 -22.09 14.41
C ASN A 340 25.25 -21.24 14.39
N GLY A 341 25.32 -20.22 15.26
CA GLY A 341 26.49 -19.32 15.34
C GLY A 341 26.66 -18.38 14.15
N LYS A 342 25.65 -18.25 13.27
CA LYS A 342 25.61 -17.26 12.18
C LYS A 342 24.35 -16.42 12.29
N GLN A 343 24.53 -15.11 12.38
CA GLN A 343 23.40 -14.19 12.31
C GLN A 343 22.75 -14.30 10.93
N LYS A 344 21.43 -14.54 10.91
CA LYS A 344 20.60 -14.35 9.73
C LYS A 344 19.43 -13.45 10.10
N GLU A 345 19.31 -12.38 9.33
CA GLU A 345 18.43 -11.26 9.63
C GLU A 345 16.98 -11.62 9.31
N ILE A 346 16.23 -12.06 10.33
CA ILE A 346 14.77 -12.07 10.29
C ILE A 346 14.34 -11.05 11.34
N ILE A 347 13.95 -9.86 10.87
CA ILE A 347 13.80 -8.69 11.74
C ILE A 347 12.32 -8.35 11.88
N TYR A 348 11.63 -7.97 10.80
CA TYR A 348 10.18 -7.81 10.88
C TYR A 348 9.50 -9.19 10.91
N ASN A 349 8.93 -9.52 12.07
CA ASN A 349 8.14 -10.73 12.30
C ASN A 349 6.71 -10.32 12.68
N ARG A 350 5.79 -10.35 11.71
CA ARG A 350 4.37 -10.02 11.92
C ARG A 350 3.53 -11.28 11.90
N GLU A 351 2.78 -11.51 12.98
CA GLU A 351 1.70 -12.48 13.00
C GLU A 351 0.41 -11.80 12.51
N ILE A 352 -0.23 -12.41 11.52
CA ILE A 352 -1.45 -11.94 10.86
C ILE A 352 -2.53 -12.98 11.09
N LEU A 353 -3.67 -12.57 11.66
CA LEU A 353 -4.83 -13.45 11.79
C LEU A 353 -5.45 -13.68 10.41
N ILE A 354 -5.67 -14.95 10.08
CA ILE A 354 -6.37 -15.39 8.87
C ILE A 354 -7.81 -15.72 9.26
N ASP A 355 -8.78 -15.00 8.70
CA ASP A 355 -10.14 -15.51 8.58
C ASP A 355 -10.19 -16.55 7.44
N HIS A 356 -10.72 -17.75 7.71
CA HIS A 356 -10.72 -18.83 6.74
C HIS A 356 -11.86 -18.76 5.72
N ASP A 357 -12.91 -17.96 5.93
CA ASP A 357 -14.04 -17.88 5.01
C ASP A 357 -14.07 -16.57 4.20
N MET A 358 -13.25 -15.59 4.60
CA MET A 358 -12.96 -14.33 3.89
C MET A 358 -11.73 -14.41 2.96
N ILE A 359 -11.42 -13.30 2.27
CA ILE A 359 -10.10 -13.04 1.68
C ILE A 359 -9.30 -12.19 2.66
N ASN A 360 -8.03 -12.57 2.88
CA ASN A 360 -7.08 -11.80 3.66
C ASN A 360 -6.04 -11.24 2.69
N THR A 361 -6.13 -9.94 2.39
CA THR A 361 -5.17 -9.23 1.55
C THR A 361 -4.06 -8.67 2.45
N VAL A 362 -2.88 -9.25 2.36
CA VAL A 362 -1.69 -8.75 3.06
C VAL A 362 -0.93 -7.85 2.10
N SER A 363 -0.80 -6.58 2.48
CA SER A 363 -0.08 -5.56 1.72
C SER A 363 1.13 -5.07 2.48
N LEU A 364 2.27 -5.05 1.80
CA LEU A 364 3.54 -4.51 2.28
C LEU A 364 3.92 -3.29 1.46
N GLU A 365 4.22 -2.20 2.15
CA GLU A 365 4.57 -0.89 1.59
C GLU A 365 5.93 -0.48 2.15
N ILE A 366 6.96 -0.50 1.30
CA ILE A 366 8.33 -0.12 1.64
C ILE A 366 8.61 1.25 1.01
N LYS A 367 8.91 2.23 1.85
CA LYS A 367 9.27 3.60 1.46
C LYS A 367 10.73 3.85 1.79
N GLN A 368 11.58 3.79 0.76
CA GLN A 368 12.95 4.29 0.88
C GLN A 368 12.92 5.81 1.00
N GLN A 369 13.41 6.29 2.13
CA GLN A 369 13.62 7.70 2.40
C GLN A 369 15.05 8.09 2.08
N GLU A 370 15.25 9.36 1.77
CA GLU A 370 16.55 9.98 1.54
C GLU A 370 16.61 11.33 2.24
N ILE A 371 17.77 11.67 2.78
CA ILE A 371 17.98 12.94 3.49
C ILE A 371 18.05 14.06 2.46
N ASP A 372 17.10 14.99 2.50
CA ASP A 372 17.08 16.17 1.65
C ASP A 372 17.58 17.39 2.44
N HIS A 373 18.86 17.72 2.24
CA HIS A 373 19.52 18.87 2.87
C HIS A 373 19.03 20.24 2.36
N THR A 374 18.13 20.28 1.37
CA THR A 374 17.65 21.52 0.73
C THR A 374 16.19 21.85 1.04
N SER A 375 15.43 20.89 1.57
CA SER A 375 14.00 20.98 1.86
C SER A 375 13.72 21.12 3.35
N SER A 376 12.63 21.82 3.72
CA SER A 376 12.16 21.89 5.10
C SER A 376 11.69 20.53 5.64
N ASN A 377 11.33 19.59 4.75
CA ASN A 377 11.16 18.18 5.08
C ASN A 377 12.52 17.48 4.91
N PHE A 378 13.18 17.17 6.03
CA PHE A 378 14.49 16.51 6.07
C PHE A 378 14.50 15.12 5.42
N LEU A 379 13.35 14.43 5.37
CA LEU A 379 13.20 13.12 4.74
C LEU A 379 12.28 13.21 3.52
N LYS A 380 12.79 12.76 2.37
CA LYS A 380 12.10 12.70 1.09
C LYS A 380 11.95 11.26 0.65
N VAL A 381 10.77 10.87 0.15
CA VAL A 381 10.58 9.51 -0.40
C VAL A 381 11.31 9.44 -1.75
N LYS A 382 12.37 8.63 -1.81
CA LYS A 382 13.18 8.38 -3.02
C LYS A 382 12.57 7.29 -3.89
N LYS A 383 12.05 6.24 -3.25
CA LYS A 383 11.42 5.09 -3.90
C LYS A 383 10.30 4.55 -3.02
N GLU A 384 9.11 4.40 -3.59
CA GLU A 384 8.00 3.70 -2.98
C GLU A 384 7.78 2.37 -3.70
N PHE A 385 7.56 1.31 -2.93
CA PHE A 385 7.36 -0.02 -3.44
C PHE A 385 6.24 -0.69 -2.65
N THR A 386 5.20 -1.12 -3.36
CA THR A 386 4.07 -1.83 -2.75
C THR A 386 3.90 -3.19 -3.41
N ARG A 387 3.70 -4.23 -2.59
CA ARG A 387 3.26 -5.56 -3.04
C ARG A 387 2.16 -6.04 -2.11
N SER A 388 1.19 -6.73 -2.69
CA SER A 388 0.16 -7.43 -1.94
C SER A 388 0.04 -8.88 -2.41
N PHE A 389 -0.36 -9.75 -1.49
CA PHE A 389 -0.75 -11.12 -1.78
C PHE A 389 -2.05 -11.43 -1.07
N GLN A 390 -2.85 -12.33 -1.66
CA GLN A 390 -4.17 -12.69 -1.16
C GLN A 390 -4.16 -14.12 -0.65
N ILE A 391 -4.59 -14.29 0.59
CA ILE A 391 -4.75 -15.58 1.25
C ILE A 391 -6.26 -15.88 1.30
N THR A 392 -6.65 -17.05 0.81
CA THR A 392 -8.03 -17.53 0.84
C THR A 392 -8.02 -19.05 0.98
N ARG A 393 -9.03 -19.60 1.66
CA ARG A 393 -9.16 -21.04 1.90
C ARG A 393 -9.25 -21.80 0.58
N TYR A 394 -8.35 -22.76 0.37
CA TYR A 394 -8.39 -23.64 -0.80
C TYR A 394 -9.72 -24.42 -0.83
N ARG A 395 -10.51 -24.21 -1.89
CA ARG A 395 -11.73 -24.98 -2.18
C ARG A 395 -11.44 -25.93 -3.34
N LYS A 396 -11.90 -27.19 -3.25
CA LYS A 396 -11.84 -28.16 -4.37
C LYS A 396 -12.74 -27.76 -5.54
N SER A 397 -13.72 -26.88 -5.29
CA SER A 397 -14.68 -26.41 -6.27
C SER A 397 -15.00 -24.95 -6.05
N TRP A 398 -15.18 -24.21 -7.15
CA TRP A 398 -15.41 -22.77 -7.18
C TRP A 398 -16.67 -22.46 -7.98
N PRO A 399 -17.68 -21.80 -7.41
CA PRO A 399 -18.82 -21.34 -8.18
C PRO A 399 -18.44 -20.08 -8.99
N GLU A 400 -18.78 -20.10 -10.26
CA GLU A 400 -18.52 -19.03 -11.22
C GLU A 400 -19.83 -18.60 -11.89
N LEU A 401 -20.05 -17.30 -12.09
CA LEU A 401 -21.06 -16.82 -13.02
C LEU A 401 -20.48 -16.57 -14.41
N SER A 402 -21.23 -16.97 -15.44
CA SER A 402 -20.91 -16.62 -16.83
C SER A 402 -22.18 -16.37 -17.63
N SER A 403 -22.19 -15.35 -18.47
CA SER A 403 -23.11 -15.26 -19.59
C SER A 403 -22.58 -16.07 -20.79
N GLY A 404 -23.48 -16.42 -21.71
CA GLY A 404 -23.12 -17.12 -22.94
C GLY A 404 -24.31 -17.32 -23.87
N VAL A 405 -24.11 -18.06 -24.96
CA VAL A 405 -25.22 -18.52 -25.83
C VAL A 405 -25.29 -20.03 -25.86
N PHE A 406 -26.51 -20.56 -25.87
CA PHE A 406 -26.78 -21.98 -26.07
C PHE A 406 -27.62 -22.21 -27.32
N PHE A 407 -27.31 -23.28 -28.05
CA PHE A 407 -28.18 -23.81 -29.08
C PHE A 407 -29.06 -24.88 -28.47
N ALA A 408 -30.38 -24.78 -28.65
CA ALA A 408 -31.33 -25.81 -28.25
C ALA A 408 -32.40 -26.04 -29.33
N GLY A 409 -32.89 -27.28 -29.40
CA GLY A 409 -34.11 -27.62 -30.12
C GLY A 409 -35.24 -27.78 -29.12
N ILE A 410 -36.16 -26.81 -29.08
CA ILE A 410 -37.26 -26.77 -28.12
C ILE A 410 -38.57 -26.56 -28.86
N ASN A 411 -39.62 -27.28 -28.45
CA ASN A 411 -40.99 -27.06 -28.89
C ASN A 411 -41.63 -26.00 -28.00
N TYR A 412 -42.30 -25.03 -28.62
CA TYR A 412 -43.10 -24.06 -27.89
C TYR A 412 -44.44 -23.88 -28.59
N ASP A 413 -45.48 -23.84 -27.79
CA ASP A 413 -46.83 -23.60 -28.23
C ASP A 413 -47.07 -22.07 -28.20
N THR A 414 -47.65 -21.52 -29.26
CA THR A 414 -47.92 -20.08 -29.37
C THR A 414 -49.38 -19.82 -29.72
N TYR A 415 -50.09 -19.14 -28.83
CA TYR A 415 -51.46 -18.69 -29.03
C TYR A 415 -51.51 -17.42 -29.90
N SER A 416 -52.46 -17.40 -30.82
CA SER A 416 -52.73 -16.26 -31.68
C SER A 416 -54.21 -16.17 -32.03
N VAL A 417 -54.69 -14.97 -32.36
CA VAL A 417 -56.06 -14.76 -32.84
C VAL A 417 -56.21 -15.32 -34.27
N GLY A 418 -57.03 -16.35 -34.42
CA GLY A 418 -57.49 -16.87 -35.71
C GLY A 418 -58.87 -16.35 -36.10
N SER A 419 -59.17 -16.42 -37.39
CA SER A 419 -60.49 -16.07 -37.95
C SER A 419 -61.33 -17.33 -38.16
N THR A 420 -62.39 -17.53 -37.37
CA THR A 420 -63.34 -18.63 -37.55
C THR A 420 -64.67 -18.11 -38.10
N THR A 421 -65.11 -18.65 -39.24
CA THR A 421 -66.40 -18.32 -39.86
C THR A 421 -67.51 -19.09 -39.15
N ILE A 422 -68.43 -18.39 -38.48
CA ILE A 422 -69.56 -19.02 -37.79
C ILE A 422 -70.76 -19.07 -38.74
N GLY A 423 -71.06 -20.25 -39.27
CA GLY A 423 -72.19 -20.50 -40.17
C GLY A 423 -71.99 -19.96 -41.59
N SER A 424 -72.95 -20.23 -42.46
CA SER A 424 -72.92 -19.87 -43.89
C SER A 424 -73.27 -18.39 -44.16
N GLY A 425 -72.89 -17.46 -43.27
CA GLY A 425 -73.43 -16.10 -43.24
C GLY A 425 -72.61 -15.08 -42.46
N ALA A 426 -71.42 -14.75 -42.96
CA ALA A 426 -70.76 -13.44 -42.76
C ALA A 426 -70.55 -12.92 -41.31
N SER A 427 -70.28 -13.79 -40.34
CA SER A 427 -69.69 -13.41 -39.05
C SER A 427 -68.33 -14.10 -38.85
N VAL A 428 -67.26 -13.30 -38.84
CA VAL A 428 -65.90 -13.77 -38.52
C VAL A 428 -65.66 -13.55 -37.02
N ALA A 429 -65.65 -14.65 -36.26
CA ALA A 429 -65.29 -14.63 -34.86
C ALA A 429 -63.76 -14.72 -34.71
N SER A 430 -63.23 -13.96 -33.76
CA SER A 430 -61.86 -14.08 -33.28
C SER A 430 -61.75 -15.26 -32.32
N SER A 431 -61.21 -16.37 -32.78
CA SER A 431 -60.98 -17.58 -31.99
C SER A 431 -59.52 -17.71 -31.58
N ILE A 432 -59.26 -18.33 -30.43
CA ILE A 432 -57.88 -18.68 -30.05
C ILE A 432 -57.44 -19.91 -30.84
N VAL A 433 -56.28 -19.81 -31.51
CA VAL A 433 -55.62 -20.92 -32.21
C VAL A 433 -54.26 -21.19 -31.57
N GLU A 434 -54.00 -22.44 -31.18
CA GLU A 434 -52.69 -22.89 -30.73
C GLU A 434 -51.80 -23.24 -31.94
N LYS A 435 -50.50 -23.00 -31.81
CA LYS A 435 -49.52 -23.42 -32.82
C LYS A 435 -48.23 -23.89 -32.18
N THR A 436 -48.07 -25.20 -32.05
CA THR A 436 -46.79 -25.83 -31.72
C THR A 436 -45.73 -25.48 -32.77
N SER A 437 -44.59 -24.97 -32.32
CA SER A 437 -43.47 -24.58 -33.18
C SER A 437 -42.15 -25.07 -32.60
N THR A 438 -41.55 -26.06 -33.26
CA THR A 438 -40.17 -26.52 -33.00
C THR A 438 -39.17 -25.45 -33.43
N LYS A 439 -38.68 -24.65 -32.48
CA LYS A 439 -37.72 -23.57 -32.74
C LYS A 439 -36.31 -23.99 -32.34
N LYS A 440 -35.53 -24.46 -33.33
CA LYS A 440 -34.08 -24.64 -33.22
C LYS A 440 -33.39 -23.29 -33.35
N ARG A 441 -32.76 -22.80 -32.29
CA ARG A 441 -32.17 -21.45 -32.25
C ARG A 441 -31.05 -21.33 -31.23
N PHE A 442 -30.25 -20.28 -31.39
CA PHE A 442 -29.40 -19.77 -30.33
C PHE A 442 -30.21 -18.88 -29.39
N LEU A 443 -29.96 -18.99 -28.09
CA LEU A 443 -30.52 -18.16 -27.03
C LEU A 443 -29.39 -17.71 -26.11
N ALA A 444 -29.49 -16.49 -25.57
CA ALA A 444 -28.59 -16.04 -24.51
C ALA A 444 -29.01 -16.67 -23.16
N ALA A 445 -28.04 -16.91 -22.29
CA ALA A 445 -28.26 -17.38 -20.93
C ALA A 445 -27.27 -16.76 -19.94
N VAL A 446 -27.67 -16.74 -18.67
CA VAL A 446 -26.77 -16.58 -17.51
C VAL A 446 -26.66 -17.94 -16.84
N PHE A 447 -25.43 -18.33 -16.48
CA PHE A 447 -25.11 -19.63 -15.90
C PHE A 447 -24.36 -19.47 -14.58
N TYR A 448 -24.72 -20.31 -13.60
CA TYR A 448 -23.94 -20.65 -12.42
C TYR A 448 -23.20 -21.96 -12.70
N ASN A 449 -21.87 -21.90 -12.73
CA ASN A 449 -20.97 -23.02 -13.00
C ASN A 449 -20.27 -23.43 -11.71
N GLN A 450 -20.54 -24.62 -11.17
CA GLN A 450 -19.71 -25.19 -10.12
C GLN A 450 -18.49 -25.87 -10.76
N ILE A 451 -17.37 -25.12 -10.87
CA ILE A 451 -16.10 -25.62 -11.40
C ILE A 451 -15.43 -26.53 -10.37
N PHE A 452 -14.74 -27.59 -10.80
CA PHE A 452 -13.96 -28.50 -9.96
C PHE A 452 -12.46 -28.46 -10.32
N ASP A 453 -11.60 -28.28 -9.31
CA ASP A 453 -10.15 -28.50 -9.43
C ASP A 453 -9.84 -29.99 -9.32
N LEU A 454 -9.85 -30.67 -10.46
CA LEU A 454 -9.39 -32.06 -10.60
C LEU A 454 -7.94 -32.15 -11.11
N LYS A 455 -7.17 -31.05 -11.08
CA LYS A 455 -5.80 -30.93 -11.62
C LYS A 455 -5.64 -31.23 -13.13
N LEU A 456 -6.72 -31.28 -13.91
CA LEU A 456 -6.71 -31.60 -15.34
C LEU A 456 -6.25 -30.42 -16.24
N HIS A 457 -5.37 -29.55 -15.73
CA HIS A 457 -4.96 -28.31 -16.40
C HIS A 457 -4.44 -28.56 -17.83
N PRO A 458 -4.91 -27.80 -18.85
CA PRO A 458 -5.67 -26.54 -18.78
C PRO A 458 -7.20 -26.69 -18.73
N ILE A 459 -7.73 -27.90 -18.54
CA ILE A 459 -9.17 -28.21 -18.60
C ILE A 459 -9.74 -28.38 -17.19
N TYR A 460 -10.87 -27.75 -16.91
CA TYR A 460 -11.55 -27.80 -15.62
C TYR A 460 -13.02 -28.17 -15.84
N PRO A 461 -13.48 -29.36 -15.38
CA PRO A 461 -14.88 -29.74 -15.50
C PRO A 461 -15.76 -28.90 -14.56
N PHE A 462 -17.02 -28.71 -14.96
CA PHE A 462 -18.02 -28.03 -14.13
C PHE A 462 -19.40 -28.67 -14.25
N LEU A 463 -20.21 -28.54 -13.20
CA LEU A 463 -21.67 -28.66 -13.26
C LEU A 463 -22.27 -27.28 -13.49
N GLN A 464 -23.41 -27.21 -14.20
CA GLN A 464 -24.01 -25.95 -14.63
C GLN A 464 -25.51 -25.93 -14.33
N ILE A 465 -25.99 -24.80 -13.79
CA ILE A 465 -27.40 -24.41 -13.74
C ILE A 465 -27.49 -23.03 -14.42
N GLY A 466 -28.58 -22.71 -15.13
CA GLY A 466 -28.70 -21.40 -15.76
C GLY A 466 -30.13 -21.00 -16.15
N ILE A 467 -30.28 -19.75 -16.58
CA ILE A 467 -31.54 -19.18 -17.06
C ILE A 467 -31.32 -18.66 -18.48
N GLY A 468 -32.11 -19.15 -19.44
CA GLY A 468 -32.16 -18.63 -20.80
C GLY A 468 -33.04 -17.37 -20.87
N THR A 469 -32.46 -16.24 -21.26
CA THR A 469 -33.09 -14.91 -21.22
C THR A 469 -33.94 -14.61 -22.46
N GLY A 470 -34.62 -15.63 -23.01
CA GLY A 470 -35.49 -15.49 -24.18
C GLY A 470 -36.77 -14.74 -23.83
N LYS A 471 -36.98 -13.54 -24.38
CA LYS A 471 -38.08 -12.63 -24.03
C LYS A 471 -39.45 -13.31 -23.89
N ASP A 472 -39.86 -14.08 -24.88
CA ASP A 472 -41.17 -14.76 -24.93
C ASP A 472 -41.09 -16.23 -24.49
N TYR A 473 -39.90 -16.68 -24.06
CA TYR A 473 -39.54 -18.08 -23.83
C TYR A 473 -38.40 -18.21 -22.79
N PRO A 474 -38.60 -17.81 -21.52
CA PRO A 474 -37.64 -18.11 -20.47
C PRO A 474 -37.45 -19.63 -20.35
N SER A 475 -36.28 -20.06 -19.85
CA SER A 475 -35.97 -21.49 -19.71
C SER A 475 -34.97 -21.71 -18.58
N LEU A 476 -35.15 -22.80 -17.85
CA LEU A 476 -34.19 -23.30 -16.86
C LEU A 476 -33.25 -24.30 -17.55
N LEU A 477 -31.95 -24.14 -17.36
CA LEU A 477 -30.92 -25.02 -17.91
C LEU A 477 -30.22 -25.76 -16.76
N THR A 478 -29.89 -27.03 -16.98
CA THR A 478 -28.99 -27.79 -16.09
C THR A 478 -28.15 -28.76 -16.90
N GLY A 479 -26.91 -29.00 -16.48
CA GLY A 479 -25.96 -29.83 -17.22
C GLY A 479 -24.55 -29.77 -16.66
N GLY A 480 -23.57 -29.92 -17.54
CA GLY A 480 -22.16 -29.80 -17.20
C GLY A 480 -21.32 -29.41 -18.40
N GLY A 481 -20.02 -29.27 -18.19
CA GLY A 481 -19.11 -28.83 -19.25
C GLY A 481 -17.65 -28.81 -18.85
N PHE A 482 -16.84 -28.24 -19.72
CA PHE A 482 -15.40 -28.08 -19.55
C PHE A 482 -15.00 -26.63 -19.84
N ARG A 483 -14.28 -26.02 -18.89
CA ARG A 483 -13.67 -24.71 -19.02
C ARG A 483 -12.20 -24.85 -19.39
N ILE A 484 -11.76 -24.10 -20.40
CA ILE A 484 -10.40 -24.16 -20.93
C ILE A 484 -9.65 -22.88 -20.51
N LEU A 485 -8.62 -23.04 -19.68
CA LEU A 485 -7.80 -21.95 -19.15
C LEU A 485 -6.41 -21.96 -19.80
N ASN A 486 -6.28 -21.30 -20.95
CA ASN A 486 -5.01 -21.11 -21.65
C ASN A 486 -4.66 -19.62 -21.72
N LYS A 487 -3.41 -19.24 -21.45
CA LYS A 487 -2.94 -17.84 -21.51
C LYS A 487 -3.22 -17.16 -22.87
N LYS A 488 -3.28 -17.92 -23.96
CA LYS A 488 -3.57 -17.44 -25.33
C LYS A 488 -5.03 -17.58 -25.77
N MET A 489 -5.80 -18.51 -25.18
CA MET A 489 -7.23 -18.69 -25.45
C MET A 489 -7.98 -18.48 -24.14
N GLN A 490 -8.33 -17.22 -23.88
CA GLN A 490 -8.92 -16.84 -22.60
C GLN A 490 -10.35 -17.36 -22.46
N ARG A 491 -10.56 -18.20 -21.43
CA ARG A 491 -11.85 -18.33 -20.71
C ARG A 491 -13.03 -18.82 -21.54
N LEU A 492 -12.79 -19.68 -22.53
CA LEU A 492 -13.84 -20.42 -23.21
C LEU A 492 -14.35 -21.56 -22.33
N SER A 493 -15.68 -21.67 -22.22
CA SER A 493 -16.38 -22.78 -21.60
C SER A 493 -17.35 -23.40 -22.60
N ILE A 494 -17.29 -24.73 -22.72
CA ILE A 494 -18.20 -25.52 -23.55
C ILE A 494 -19.05 -26.35 -22.59
N SER A 495 -20.38 -26.24 -22.69
CA SER A 495 -21.32 -27.00 -21.87
C SER A 495 -22.36 -27.75 -22.71
N GLY A 496 -23.06 -28.67 -22.06
CA GLY A 496 -24.23 -29.34 -22.62
C GLY A 496 -25.07 -29.96 -21.52
N GLY A 497 -26.34 -30.18 -21.82
CA GLY A 497 -27.29 -30.72 -20.85
C GLY A 497 -28.74 -30.60 -21.29
N THR A 498 -29.61 -30.53 -20.30
CA THR A 498 -31.07 -30.45 -20.46
C THR A 498 -31.59 -29.04 -20.24
N VAL A 499 -32.62 -28.67 -20.99
CA VAL A 499 -33.29 -27.38 -20.91
C VAL A 499 -34.80 -27.58 -20.74
N PHE A 500 -35.34 -26.96 -19.70
CA PHE A 500 -36.75 -26.98 -19.32
C PHE A 500 -37.33 -25.62 -19.70
N PRO A 501 -38.09 -25.51 -20.81
CA PRO A 501 -38.73 -24.26 -21.17
C PRO A 501 -39.83 -23.91 -20.16
N PHE A 502 -40.01 -22.62 -19.91
CA PHE A 502 -41.29 -22.14 -19.43
C PHE A 502 -42.22 -22.00 -20.65
N LEU A 503 -43.25 -22.84 -20.72
CA LEU A 503 -44.31 -22.68 -21.71
C LEU A 503 -45.18 -21.49 -21.33
N ARG A 504 -45.70 -20.82 -22.36
CA ARG A 504 -46.85 -19.93 -22.23
C ARG A 504 -48.08 -20.85 -22.23
N GLU A 505 -48.83 -20.87 -21.15
CA GLU A 505 -50.12 -21.57 -21.03
C GLU A 505 -51.22 -20.55 -20.73
N LEU A 506 -52.43 -20.77 -21.22
CA LEU A 506 -53.61 -19.99 -20.84
C LEU A 506 -54.07 -20.41 -19.43
N ASP A 507 -54.50 -19.46 -18.61
CA ASP A 507 -54.94 -19.72 -17.23
C ASP A 507 -56.44 -20.03 -17.13
N LYS A 508 -57.24 -19.42 -18.02
CA LYS A 508 -58.71 -19.48 -18.00
C LYS A 508 -59.28 -19.72 -19.39
N LEU A 509 -58.68 -19.09 -20.40
CA LEU A 509 -59.04 -19.24 -21.81
C LEU A 509 -58.57 -20.60 -22.35
N LYS A 510 -59.17 -21.06 -23.45
CA LYS A 510 -58.85 -22.32 -24.12
C LYS A 510 -58.75 -22.13 -25.63
N GLU A 511 -58.10 -23.07 -26.30
CA GLU A 511 -58.16 -23.14 -27.76
C GLU A 511 -59.62 -23.28 -28.23
N GLY A 512 -59.99 -22.52 -29.27
CA GLY A 512 -61.35 -22.45 -29.80
C GLY A 512 -62.26 -21.43 -29.10
N ASP A 513 -61.90 -20.89 -27.93
CA ASP A 513 -62.71 -19.85 -27.28
C ASP A 513 -62.80 -18.58 -28.15
N ILE A 514 -64.00 -17.99 -28.20
CA ILE A 514 -64.27 -16.73 -28.91
C ILE A 514 -63.98 -15.57 -27.96
N ILE A 515 -63.08 -14.68 -28.37
CA ILE A 515 -62.60 -13.55 -27.57
C ILE A 515 -62.91 -12.20 -28.24
N THR A 516 -63.03 -11.14 -27.45
CA THR A 516 -63.42 -9.81 -27.95
C THR A 516 -62.35 -8.73 -27.78
N GLY A 517 -61.44 -8.89 -26.82
CA GLY A 517 -60.26 -8.04 -26.62
C GLY A 517 -59.05 -8.42 -27.49
N GLY A 518 -59.15 -9.49 -28.28
CA GLY A 518 -58.10 -9.93 -29.21
C GLY A 518 -56.79 -10.32 -28.53
N GLN A 519 -55.65 -10.06 -29.16
CA GLN A 519 -54.34 -10.49 -28.64
C GLN A 519 -54.03 -9.90 -27.26
N ALA A 520 -54.54 -8.72 -26.93
CA ALA A 520 -54.36 -8.08 -25.61
C ALA A 520 -55.19 -8.73 -24.49
N GLU A 521 -56.13 -9.62 -24.82
CA GLU A 521 -56.83 -10.50 -23.87
C GLU A 521 -56.01 -11.78 -23.65
N ILE A 522 -55.54 -12.41 -24.74
CA ILE A 522 -54.61 -13.56 -24.71
C ILE A 522 -53.34 -13.25 -23.89
N ASP A 523 -52.67 -12.13 -24.19
CA ASP A 523 -51.40 -11.76 -23.54
C ASP A 523 -51.57 -11.41 -22.04
N LYS A 524 -52.80 -11.24 -21.53
CA LYS A 524 -53.11 -11.05 -20.10
C LYS A 524 -53.46 -12.35 -19.38
N ASP A 525 -54.04 -13.33 -20.08
CA ASP A 525 -54.40 -14.62 -19.49
C ASP A 525 -53.23 -15.62 -19.48
N ILE A 526 -52.22 -15.39 -20.32
CA ILE A 526 -51.03 -16.23 -20.38
C ILE A 526 -50.24 -16.17 -19.06
N LYS A 527 -49.97 -17.36 -18.51
CA LYS A 527 -48.98 -17.59 -17.45
C LYS A 527 -47.81 -18.40 -17.99
N TYR A 528 -46.66 -18.25 -17.34
CA TYR A 528 -45.47 -19.05 -17.60
C TYR A 528 -45.43 -20.24 -16.64
N ARG A 529 -45.34 -21.47 -17.16
CA ARG A 529 -45.24 -22.71 -16.37
C ARG A 529 -44.07 -23.56 -16.88
N LEU A 530 -43.33 -24.19 -15.97
CA LEU A 530 -42.17 -25.01 -16.31
C LEU A 530 -42.63 -26.32 -16.95
N SER A 531 -42.11 -26.63 -18.14
CA SER A 531 -42.52 -27.82 -18.89
C SER A 531 -41.92 -29.12 -18.36
N ASP A 532 -42.72 -30.19 -18.48
CA ASP A 532 -42.31 -31.59 -18.44
C ASP A 532 -41.51 -32.02 -19.68
N LYS A 533 -41.71 -31.35 -20.83
CA LYS A 533 -41.05 -31.64 -22.12
C LYS A 533 -39.58 -31.18 -22.09
N ILE A 534 -38.70 -32.07 -21.60
CA ILE A 534 -37.26 -31.84 -21.52
C ILE A 534 -36.64 -31.71 -22.93
N GLY A 535 -35.98 -30.58 -23.20
CA GLY A 535 -35.11 -30.39 -24.38
C GLY A 535 -33.63 -30.61 -24.06
N PHE A 536 -32.78 -30.63 -25.09
CA PHE A 536 -31.32 -30.68 -24.95
C PHE A 536 -30.66 -29.42 -25.51
N TYR A 537 -29.52 -29.02 -24.92
CA TYR A 537 -28.72 -27.89 -25.37
C TYR A 537 -27.22 -28.19 -25.46
N ILE A 538 -26.53 -27.38 -26.28
CA ILE A 538 -25.07 -27.22 -26.27
C ILE A 538 -24.78 -25.73 -26.06
N GLY A 539 -23.98 -25.41 -25.05
CA GLY A 539 -23.65 -24.04 -24.63
C GLY A 539 -22.21 -23.65 -24.97
N LEU A 540 -22.03 -22.38 -25.34
CA LEU A 540 -20.75 -21.70 -25.40
C LEU A 540 -20.83 -20.46 -24.51
N ALA A 541 -20.03 -20.43 -23.45
CA ALA A 541 -19.88 -19.30 -22.55
C ALA A 541 -18.44 -18.77 -22.62
N TRP A 542 -18.29 -17.45 -22.54
CA TRP A 542 -17.00 -16.77 -22.51
C TRP A 542 -17.08 -15.65 -21.48
N LYS A 543 -15.98 -15.34 -20.81
CA LYS A 543 -15.90 -14.10 -20.03
C LYS A 543 -15.62 -12.94 -20.99
N LEU A 544 -16.55 -11.98 -21.09
CA LEU A 544 -16.22 -10.62 -21.51
C LEU A 544 -15.35 -9.99 -20.40
N ASN A 545 -14.20 -9.43 -20.79
CA ASN A 545 -13.31 -8.71 -19.86
C ASN A 545 -13.80 -7.27 -19.68
#